data_AF-A0A392R459-F1
#
_entry.id   AF-A0A392R459-F1
#
_cell.length_a   1.000
_cell.length_b   1.000
_cell.length_c   1.000
_cell.angle_alpha   90.00
_cell.angle_beta   90.00
_cell.angle_gamma   90.00
#
_symmetry.space_group_name_H-M   'P 1'
#
loop_
_entity.id
_entity.type
_entity.pdbx_description
1 polymer ?
#
loop_
_entity_poly.entity_id
_entity_poly.type
_entity_poly.pdbx_seq_one_letter_code
_entity_poly.pdbx_strand_id
1 'polypeptide(L)' 'MFTDDQTFGSLGRRIFDIYLQGKQVQKDFNIAEEAGGVGKKVIKSFKDVDVTSNTLEIRLYWAGKG' A
#
# COMPACT_ATOMS: atom_id res chain seq x y z
N MET A 1 -10.41 -0.92 22.17
CA MET A 1 -11.19 -0.21 21.14
C MET A 1 -10.22 0.74 20.49
N PHE A 2 -9.97 0.61 19.20
CA PHE A 2 -8.98 1.43 18.51
C PHE A 2 -9.68 2.54 17.76
N THR A 3 -9.29 3.77 18.02
CA THR A 3 -9.94 4.98 17.52
C THR A 3 -9.36 5.44 16.19
N ASP A 4 -10.16 6.19 15.44
CA ASP A 4 -9.90 6.74 14.09
C ASP A 4 -9.27 8.15 14.18
N ASP A 5 -8.43 8.38 15.19
CA ASP A 5 -7.79 9.67 15.47
C ASP A 5 -6.45 9.80 14.74
N GLN A 6 -5.94 11.02 14.55
CA GLN A 6 -4.67 11.26 13.83
C GLN A 6 -3.42 11.07 14.70
N THR A 7 -3.52 10.28 15.76
CA THR A 7 -2.42 10.02 16.70
C THR A 7 -1.61 8.81 16.25
N PHE A 8 -0.31 8.77 16.56
CA PHE A 8 0.56 7.62 16.28
C PHE A 8 0.09 6.31 16.93
N GLY A 9 -0.88 6.38 17.87
CA GLY A 9 -1.53 5.24 18.51
C GLY A 9 -2.89 4.85 17.93
N SER A 10 -3.39 5.56 16.92
CA SER A 10 -4.60 5.18 16.21
C SER A 10 -4.30 4.04 15.25
N LEU A 11 -5.25 3.12 15.10
CA LEU A 11 -5.11 2.10 14.07
C LEU A 11 -5.12 2.77 12.69
N GLY A 12 -3.98 2.76 12.01
CA GLY A 12 -4.03 2.47 10.58
C GLY A 12 -3.58 3.55 9.62
N ARG A 13 -2.57 4.36 9.96
CA ARG A 13 -1.69 4.88 8.90
C ARG A 13 -0.78 3.76 8.37
N ARG A 14 -1.30 2.97 7.43
CA ARG A 14 -0.52 1.98 6.69
C ARG A 14 -0.05 2.63 5.41
N ILE A 15 1.15 3.21 5.48
CA ILE A 15 1.81 3.85 4.34
C ILE A 15 2.97 2.97 3.90
N PHE A 16 2.95 2.52 2.65
CA PHE A 16 4.00 1.70 2.07
C PHE A 16 4.15 1.97 0.58
N ASP A 17 5.30 1.62 0.04
CA ASP A 17 5.54 1.61 -1.38
C ASP A 17 5.14 0.27 -1.98
N ILE A 18 4.59 0.28 -3.20
CA ILE A 18 4.26 -0.92 -3.97
C ILE A 18 5.25 -1.03 -5.11
N TYR A 19 5.92 -2.18 -5.19
CA TYR A 19 6.77 -2.55 -6.29
C TYR A 19 6.22 -3.77 -7.01
N LEU A 20 6.31 -3.75 -8.33
CA LEU A 20 6.02 -4.88 -9.20
C LEU A 20 7.26 -5.14 -10.05
N GLN A 21 7.80 -6.36 -10.00
CA GLN A 21 9.03 -6.73 -10.71
C GLN A 21 10.20 -5.76 -10.43
N GLY A 22 10.43 -5.42 -9.17
CA GLY A 22 11.44 -4.46 -8.74
C GLY A 22 11.19 -2.99 -9.14
N LYS A 23 10.17 -2.66 -9.93
CA LYS A 23 9.80 -1.29 -10.30
C LYS A 23 8.80 -0.71 -9.31
N GLN A 24 9.05 0.49 -8.78
CA GLN A 24 8.10 1.18 -7.92
C GLN A 24 6.91 1.66 -8.75
N VAL A 25 5.72 1.12 -8.48
CA VAL A 25 4.48 1.47 -9.21
C VAL A 25 3.58 2.42 -8.43
N GLN A 26 3.72 2.45 -7.10
CA GLN A 26 3.00 3.37 -6.24
C GLN A 26 3.88 3.73 -5.05
N LYS A 27 4.07 5.02 -4.82
CA LYS A 27 4.80 5.53 -3.66
C LYS A 27 3.83 5.97 -2.56
N ASP A 28 4.25 5.80 -1.30
CA ASP A 28 3.57 6.30 -0.11
C ASP A 28 2.07 5.96 -0.11
N PHE A 29 1.72 4.73 -0.52
CA PHE A 29 0.34 4.27 -0.63
C PHE A 29 -0.30 4.16 0.75
N ASN A 30 -1.29 5.02 1.01
CA ASN A 30 -2.10 5.00 2.22
C ASN A 30 -3.44 4.31 1.94
N ILE A 31 -3.64 3.13 2.54
CA ILE A 31 -4.87 2.35 2.35
C ILE A 31 -6.11 3.14 2.77
N ALA A 32 -6.07 3.80 3.94
CA ALA A 32 -7.26 4.46 4.50
C ALA A 32 -7.67 5.68 3.67
N GLU A 33 -6.71 6.43 3.14
CA GLU A 33 -6.99 7.58 2.27
C GLU A 33 -7.58 7.11 0.94
N GLU A 34 -6.97 6.10 0.31
CA GLU A 34 -7.45 5.57 -0.98
C GLU A 34 -8.83 4.89 -0.86
N ALA A 35 -9.13 4.32 0.31
CA ALA A 35 -10.44 3.73 0.58
C ALA A 35 -11.50 4.76 0.98
N GLY A 36 -11.11 6.02 1.26
CA GLY A 36 -11.98 7.04 1.84
C GLY A 36 -12.45 6.69 3.26
N GLY A 37 -11.61 6.02 4.05
CA GLY A 37 -11.84 5.65 5.45
C GLY A 37 -11.36 4.26 5.83
N VAL A 38 -11.18 4.01 7.14
CA VAL A 38 -10.75 2.71 7.67
C VAL A 38 -11.80 1.62 7.44
N GLY A 39 -11.35 0.37 7.22
CA GLY A 39 -12.24 -0.79 7.07
C GLY A 39 -12.92 -0.90 5.70
N LYS A 40 -12.65 0.01 4.76
CA LYS A 40 -13.14 -0.04 3.39
C LYS A 40 -12.13 -0.77 2.48
N LYS A 41 -12.64 -1.50 1.49
CA LYS A 41 -11.81 -2.21 0.50
C LYS A 41 -11.24 -1.23 -0.54
N VAL A 42 -10.02 -1.48 -1.00
CA VAL A 42 -9.39 -0.80 -2.15
C VAL A 42 -8.96 -1.84 -3.15
N ILE A 43 -9.23 -1.59 -4.43
CA ILE A 43 -8.75 -2.43 -5.55
C ILE A 43 -7.89 -1.54 -6.44
N LYS A 44 -6.63 -1.94 -6.66
CA LYS A 44 -5.72 -1.28 -7.59
C LYS A 44 -5.36 -2.25 -8.71
N SER A 45 -5.48 -1.78 -9.94
CA SER A 45 -5.09 -2.54 -11.13
C SER A 45 -3.89 -1.86 -11.76
N PHE A 46 -2.81 -2.62 -11.92
CA PHE A 46 -1.61 -2.19 -12.62
C PHE A 46 -1.52 -2.95 -13.94
N LYS A 47 -1.31 -2.22 -15.04
CA LYS A 47 -1.13 -2.78 -16.39
C LYS A 47 0.34 -2.74 -16.78
N ASP A 48 0.68 -3.43 -17.86
CA ASP A 48 2.01 -3.36 -18.49
C ASP A 48 3.15 -3.77 -17.54
N VAL A 49 2.91 -4.81 -16.75
CA VAL A 49 3.92 -5.41 -15.87
C VAL A 49 4.66 -6.50 -16.63
N ASP A 50 5.89 -6.19 -17.06
CA ASP A 50 6.76 -7.14 -17.76
C ASP A 50 7.27 -8.22 -16.81
N VAL A 51 6.83 -9.46 -17.02
CA VAL A 51 7.28 -10.63 -16.26
C VAL A 51 8.37 -11.34 -17.05
N THR A 52 9.63 -11.02 -16.74
CA THR A 52 10.80 -11.55 -17.48
C THR A 52 11.31 -12.89 -16.94
N SER A 53 10.98 -13.21 -15.69
CA SER A 53 11.21 -14.52 -15.09
C SER A 53 9.90 -15.29 -14.99
N ASN A 54 9.93 -16.60 -14.73
CA ASN A 54 8.71 -17.39 -14.53
C ASN A 54 7.99 -17.09 -13.18
N THR A 55 8.20 -15.91 -12.60
CA THR A 55 7.68 -15.49 -11.29
C THR A 55 7.28 -14.03 -11.33
N LEU A 56 6.09 -13.72 -10.80
CA LEU A 56 5.63 -12.36 -10.58
C LEU A 56 6.04 -11.90 -9.18
N GLU A 57 6.97 -10.95 -9.10
CA GLU A 57 7.32 -10.32 -7.81
C GLU A 57 6.34 -9.18 -7.50
N ILE A 58 5.76 -9.23 -6.30
CA ILE A 58 5.01 -8.13 -5.70
C ILE A 58 5.66 -7.84 -4.34
N ARG A 59 6.07 -6.59 -4.12
CA ARG A 59 6.69 -6.17 -2.86
C ARG A 59 5.97 -4.97 -2.29
N LEU A 60 5.51 -5.13 -1.04
CA LEU A 60 4.92 -4.07 -0.23
C LEU A 60 5.99 -3.64 0.78
N TYR A 61 6.55 -2.45 0.60
CA TYR A 61 7.70 -2.00 1.37
C TYR A 61 7.32 -0.86 2.31
N TRP A 62 7.47 -1.08 3.61
CA TRP A 62 7.28 -0.04 4.63
C TRP A 62 8.62 0.65 4.93
N ALA A 63 8.67 1.96 4.66
CA ALA A 63 9.86 2.79 4.83
C ALA A 63 9.89 3.56 6.17
N GLY A 64 9.14 3.12 7.19
CA GLY A 64 9.05 3.81 8.49
C GLY A 64 8.09 5.00 8.53
N LYS A 65 7.16 5.10 7.57
CA LYS A 65 6.28 6.27 7.37
C LYS A 65 4.85 6.11 7.92
N GLY A 66 4.60 5.14 8.78
CA GLY A 66 3.27 4.84 9.32
C GLY A 66 3.36 4.02 10.57
#